data_AF-A0A7V8V6I2-F1
#
_entry.id   AF-A0A7V8V6I2-F1
#
_cell.length_a   1.000
_cell.length_b   1.000
_cell.length_c   1.000
_cell.angle_alpha   90.00
_cell.angle_beta   90.00
_cell.angle_gamma   90.00
#
_symmetry.space_group_name_H-M   'P 1'
#
loop_
_entity.id
_entity.type
_entity.pdbx_description
1 polymer ?
#
loop_
_entity_poly.entity_id
_entity_poly.type
_entity_poly.pdbx_seq_one_letter_code
_entity_poly.pdbx_strand_id
1 'polypeptide(L)'
;MIRITCPCCGVGINAEERLIGQTLRCPKCLSTTQVVRPKSDDDDLAPVIEPNYETRAYDEDKPQPTDCPKCGKVIPAQQYLCKGCGWHVKLEAYFEDLTEEALAKDDEPKTKMEKWLEEQLHDLVTPRDFLIASGLCAVFVGFIFVVAGRIFLGALGGTIVGLILAAGLAFGWIILMRRFGALADPKREERLQRERMDQRAKVARNPGRGRGVSETIATPVVTPPRAASASSERIAFPDDEYDDDDIDLFANETDQPPKSDSPDSPDSSSQPASKPSSKSNDDWLNDLL
;
A
#
# COMPACT_ATOMS: atom_id res chain seq x y z
N MET A 1 23.20 45.66 8.71
CA MET A 1 24.56 46.14 8.33
C MET A 1 25.00 45.36 7.10
N ILE A 2 25.49 46.05 6.08
CA ILE A 2 25.86 45.44 4.79
C ILE A 2 27.40 45.33 4.73
N ARG A 3 27.92 44.18 4.29
CA ARG A 3 29.36 43.97 4.06
C ARG A 3 29.66 44.16 2.58
N ILE A 4 30.57 45.07 2.24
CA ILE A 4 30.97 45.35 0.86
C ILE A 4 32.49 45.21 0.74
N THR A 5 32.96 44.50 -0.28
CA THR A 5 34.39 44.37 -0.57
C THR A 5 34.87 45.53 -1.43
N CYS A 6 35.99 46.16 -1.05
CA CYS A 6 36.62 47.17 -1.89
C CYS A 6 37.21 46.53 -3.16
N PRO A 7 36.84 46.96 -4.39
CA PRO A 7 37.30 46.36 -5.63
C PRO A 7 38.80 46.58 -5.89
N CYS A 8 39.41 47.59 -5.26
CA CYS A 8 40.83 47.91 -5.41
C CYS A 8 41.75 47.10 -4.47
N CYS A 9 41.33 46.83 -3.23
CA CYS A 9 42.18 46.21 -2.22
C CYS A 9 41.58 45.00 -1.49
N GLY A 10 40.39 44.54 -1.87
CA GLY A 10 39.70 43.37 -1.30
C GLY A 10 39.17 43.53 0.12
N VAL A 11 39.49 44.60 0.84
CA VAL A 11 39.08 44.79 2.24
C VAL A 11 37.57 44.93 2.35
N GLY A 12 36.97 44.14 3.24
CA GLY A 12 35.56 44.25 3.63
C GLY A 12 35.31 45.50 4.47
N ILE A 13 34.36 46.31 4.02
CA ILE A 13 33.87 47.52 4.68
C ILE A 13 32.46 47.21 5.17
N ASN A 14 32.20 47.47 6.45
CA ASN A 14 30.84 47.39 7.02
C ASN A 14 30.16 48.75 6.82
N ALA A 15 29.09 48.78 6.04
CA ALA A 15 28.27 49.97 5.82
C ALA A 15 26.91 49.84 6.54
N GLU A 16 26.41 50.97 7.03
CA GLU A 16 25.03 51.07 7.50
C GLU A 16 24.07 51.19 6.31
N GLU A 17 22.85 50.69 6.48
CA GLU A 17 21.87 50.56 5.40
C GLU A 17 21.38 51.91 4.85
N ARG A 18 21.43 52.97 5.66
CA ARG A 18 21.19 54.36 5.25
C ARG A 18 22.20 54.91 4.23
N LEU A 19 23.28 54.19 3.96
CA LEU A 19 24.32 54.59 3.00
C LEU A 19 24.16 53.91 1.63
N ILE A 20 23.12 53.09 1.41
CA ILE A 20 22.82 52.51 0.08
C ILE A 20 22.73 53.63 -0.97
N GLY A 21 23.41 53.44 -2.10
CA GLY A 21 23.51 54.43 -3.18
C GLY A 21 24.53 55.55 -2.96
N GLN A 22 25.13 55.69 -1.77
CA GLN A 22 26.20 56.66 -1.53
C GLN A 22 27.59 56.09 -1.86
N THR A 23 28.52 57.00 -2.19
CA THR A 23 29.94 56.69 -2.42
C THR A 23 30.73 56.82 -1.12
N LEU A 24 31.28 55.71 -0.63
CA LEU A 24 32.20 55.68 0.50
C LEU A 24 33.64 55.59 -0.01
N ARG A 25 34.62 56.08 0.76
CA ARG A 25 36.05 55.87 0.47
C ARG A 25 36.57 54.71 1.30
N CYS A 26 37.34 53.81 0.66
CA CYS A 26 37.99 52.73 1.39
C CYS A 26 39.04 53.30 2.37
N PRO A 27 39.05 52.90 3.65
CA PRO A 27 40.02 53.43 4.62
C PRO A 27 41.47 53.00 4.34
N LYS A 28 41.70 51.97 3.52
CA LYS A 28 43.04 51.43 3.23
C LYS A 28 43.70 51.99 1.97
N CYS A 29 42.92 52.22 0.90
CA CYS A 29 43.43 52.69 -0.40
C CYS A 29 42.76 53.97 -0.92
N LEU A 30 41.83 54.57 -0.15
CA LEU A 30 41.08 55.80 -0.47
C LEU A 30 40.22 55.77 -1.75
N SER A 31 40.21 54.66 -2.51
CA SER A 31 39.34 54.48 -3.68
C SER A 31 37.86 54.58 -3.29
N THR A 32 37.07 55.24 -4.12
CA THR A 32 35.61 55.35 -3.96
C THR A 32 34.90 54.04 -4.33
N THR A 33 33.95 53.62 -3.50
CA THR A 33 33.15 52.41 -3.64
C THR A 33 31.68 52.74 -3.40
N GLN A 34 30.79 52.30 -4.29
CA GLN A 34 29.34 52.50 -4.12
C GLN A 34 28.74 51.39 -3.25
N VAL A 35 27.84 51.77 -2.34
CA VAL A 35 27.07 50.84 -1.51
C VAL A 35 25.90 50.31 -2.33
N VAL A 36 26.11 49.20 -3.04
CA VAL A 36 25.06 48.48 -3.75
C VAL A 36 24.24 47.66 -2.74
N ARG A 37 22.91 47.70 -2.85
CA ARG A 37 22.03 46.83 -2.06
C ARG A 37 22.30 45.38 -2.50
N PRO A 38 22.65 44.45 -1.59
CA PRO A 38 22.68 43.03 -1.97
C PRO A 38 21.28 42.66 -2.46
N LYS A 39 21.20 41.93 -3.58
CA LYS A 39 19.94 41.30 -3.97
C LYS A 39 19.50 40.41 -2.82
N SER A 40 18.22 40.50 -2.45
CA SER A 40 17.57 39.50 -1.62
C SER A 40 17.58 38.18 -2.37
N ASP A 41 17.89 37.07 -1.69
CA ASP A 41 17.85 35.73 -2.32
C ASP A 41 16.42 35.34 -2.78
N ASP A 42 15.40 36.10 -2.34
CA ASP A 42 14.01 36.01 -2.80
C ASP A 42 13.79 36.47 -4.26
N ASP A 43 14.72 37.24 -4.85
CA ASP A 43 14.61 37.79 -6.21
C ASP A 43 15.18 36.88 -7.32
N ASP A 44 15.84 35.76 -6.97
CA ASP A 44 16.34 34.75 -7.91
C ASP A 44 15.43 33.50 -7.98
N LEU A 45 14.18 33.60 -7.49
CA LEU A 45 13.11 32.67 -7.84
C LEU A 45 12.82 32.77 -9.34
N ALA A 46 13.15 31.70 -10.09
CA ALA A 46 12.85 31.61 -11.51
C ALA A 46 11.36 31.93 -11.76
N PRO A 47 11.02 32.71 -12.82
CA PRO A 47 9.64 33.04 -13.10
C PRO A 47 8.83 31.75 -13.23
N VAL A 48 7.69 31.68 -12.54
CA VAL A 48 6.79 30.53 -12.62
C VAL A 48 6.25 30.46 -14.05
N ILE A 49 6.94 29.69 -14.88
CA ILE A 49 6.47 29.29 -16.20
C ILE A 49 5.28 28.38 -15.91
N GLU A 50 4.06 28.91 -16.02
CA GLU A 50 2.87 28.08 -16.10
C GLU A 50 3.05 27.14 -17.31
N PRO A 51 3.14 25.82 -17.10
CA PRO A 51 3.27 24.89 -18.21
C PRO A 51 1.99 24.93 -19.02
N ASN A 52 2.05 25.57 -20.20
CA ASN A 52 0.92 25.60 -21.12
C ASN A 52 0.74 24.20 -21.73
N TYR A 53 -0.10 23.39 -21.09
CA TYR A 53 -0.50 22.05 -21.55
C TYR A 53 -1.49 22.12 -22.73
N GLU A 54 -1.22 22.96 -23.73
CA GLU A 54 -1.88 22.87 -25.03
C GLU A 54 -1.48 21.53 -25.67
N THR A 55 -2.31 20.51 -25.43
CA THR A 55 -2.25 19.23 -26.11
C THR A 55 -2.40 19.46 -27.61
N ARG A 56 -1.26 19.56 -28.31
CA ARG A 56 -1.21 19.44 -29.76
C ARG A 56 -1.72 18.05 -30.13
N ALA A 57 -2.99 18.00 -30.54
CA ALA A 57 -3.52 16.84 -31.24
C ALA A 57 -2.77 16.74 -32.58
N TYR A 58 -1.78 15.86 -32.65
CA TYR A 58 -1.13 15.53 -33.91
C TYR A 58 -2.13 14.74 -34.74
N ASP A 59 -2.51 15.26 -35.91
CA ASP A 59 -3.44 14.61 -36.86
C ASP A 59 -2.92 13.25 -37.41
N GLU A 60 -1.69 12.88 -37.06
CA GLU A 60 -1.06 11.58 -37.36
C GLU A 60 -1.57 10.44 -36.45
N ASP A 61 -2.16 10.74 -35.29
CA ASP A 61 -2.80 9.76 -34.39
C ASP A 61 -4.19 9.29 -34.88
N LYS A 62 -4.36 9.08 -36.19
CA LYS A 62 -5.50 8.32 -36.72
C LYS A 62 -5.17 6.83 -36.63
N PRO A 63 -5.74 6.07 -35.67
CA PRO A 63 -5.35 4.69 -35.45
C PRO A 63 -5.66 3.87 -36.70
N GLN A 64 -4.62 3.37 -37.37
CA GLN A 64 -4.78 2.47 -38.50
C GLN A 64 -5.31 1.12 -38.02
N PRO A 65 -6.18 0.44 -38.80
CA PRO A 65 -6.62 -0.91 -38.46
C PRO A 65 -5.39 -1.83 -38.37
N THR A 66 -5.27 -2.54 -37.25
CA THR A 66 -4.09 -3.33 -36.90
C THR A 66 -4.52 -4.77 -36.60
N ASP A 67 -3.75 -5.74 -37.07
CA ASP A 67 -4.09 -7.16 -36.87
C ASP A 67 -3.69 -7.60 -35.45
N CYS A 68 -4.56 -8.36 -34.79
CA CYS A 68 -4.27 -8.88 -33.45
C CYS A 68 -3.18 -9.97 -33.49
N PRO A 69 -2.05 -9.82 -32.77
CA PRO A 69 -0.96 -10.78 -32.81
C PRO A 69 -1.34 -12.17 -32.26
N LYS A 70 -2.31 -12.26 -31.35
CA LYS A 70 -2.75 -13.54 -30.76
C LYS A 70 -3.72 -14.34 -31.62
N CYS A 71 -4.43 -13.73 -32.57
CA CYS A 71 -5.47 -14.45 -33.35
C CYS A 71 -5.64 -14.01 -34.81
N GLY A 72 -4.82 -13.09 -35.32
CA GLY A 72 -4.82 -12.63 -36.71
C GLY A 72 -6.08 -11.85 -37.15
N LYS A 73 -7.00 -11.53 -36.23
CA LYS A 73 -8.22 -10.77 -36.56
C LYS A 73 -7.93 -9.27 -36.57
N VAL A 74 -8.34 -8.59 -37.64
CA VAL A 74 -8.27 -7.13 -37.79
C VAL A 74 -9.00 -6.45 -36.63
N ILE A 75 -8.29 -5.58 -35.91
CA ILE A 75 -8.87 -4.69 -34.91
C ILE A 75 -9.26 -3.39 -35.63
N PRO A 76 -10.53 -2.95 -35.59
CA PRO A 76 -10.94 -1.75 -36.29
C PRO A 76 -10.34 -0.50 -35.64
N ALA A 77 -10.03 0.50 -36.47
CA ALA A 77 -9.62 1.83 -36.05
C ALA A 77 -10.48 2.31 -34.86
N GLN A 78 -9.82 2.85 -33.82
CA GLN A 78 -10.38 3.34 -32.55
C GLN A 78 -10.77 2.28 -31.49
N GLN A 79 -10.64 0.96 -31.74
CA GLN A 79 -10.82 -0.06 -30.70
C GLN A 79 -9.46 -0.62 -30.26
N TYR A 80 -9.22 -0.68 -28.94
CA TYR A 80 -7.99 -1.25 -28.36
C TYR A 80 -8.11 -2.73 -28.00
N LEU A 81 -9.33 -3.28 -28.00
CA LEU A 81 -9.64 -4.65 -27.57
C LEU A 81 -10.00 -5.53 -28.77
N CYS A 82 -9.29 -6.65 -28.95
CA CYS A 82 -9.64 -7.66 -29.93
C CYS A 82 -10.86 -8.47 -29.46
N LYS A 83 -12.00 -8.31 -30.15
CA LYS A 83 -13.25 -9.05 -29.88
C LYS A 83 -13.14 -10.57 -30.04
N GLY A 84 -12.05 -11.07 -30.66
CA GLY A 84 -11.86 -12.50 -30.89
C GLY A 84 -11.19 -13.25 -29.74
N CYS A 85 -10.29 -12.60 -28.99
CA CYS A 85 -9.46 -13.24 -27.96
C CYS A 85 -9.32 -12.41 -26.66
N GLY A 86 -9.93 -11.22 -26.57
CA GLY A 86 -9.84 -10.34 -25.40
C GLY A 86 -8.50 -9.61 -25.25
N TRP A 87 -7.59 -9.71 -26.23
CA TRP A 87 -6.29 -9.06 -26.20
C TRP A 87 -6.40 -7.53 -26.32
N HIS A 88 -5.65 -6.76 -25.52
CA HIS A 88 -5.77 -5.30 -25.43
C HIS A 88 -4.45 -4.57 -25.75
N VAL A 89 -4.38 -3.97 -26.94
CA VAL A 89 -3.15 -3.40 -27.54
C VAL A 89 -2.41 -2.46 -26.60
N LYS A 90 -3.15 -1.50 -26.01
CA LYS A 90 -2.59 -0.43 -25.18
C LYS A 90 -2.21 -0.88 -23.77
N LEU A 91 -2.66 -2.05 -23.32
CA LEU A 91 -2.29 -2.59 -22.02
C LEU A 91 -1.01 -3.41 -22.13
N GLU A 92 -0.86 -4.24 -23.17
CA GLU A 92 0.35 -5.05 -23.34
C GLU A 92 1.59 -4.17 -23.57
N ALA A 93 1.52 -3.12 -24.39
CA ALA A 93 2.62 -2.15 -24.53
C ALA A 93 3.02 -1.49 -23.19
N TYR A 94 2.03 -1.16 -22.34
CA TYR A 94 2.30 -0.59 -21.02
C TYR A 94 2.91 -1.62 -20.05
N PHE A 95 2.56 -2.90 -20.19
CA PHE A 95 3.17 -3.98 -19.42
C PHE A 95 4.58 -4.30 -19.92
N GLU A 96 4.83 -4.32 -21.24
CA GLU A 96 6.16 -4.50 -21.83
C GLU A 96 7.12 -3.43 -21.31
N ASP A 97 6.77 -2.14 -21.45
CA ASP A 97 7.53 -1.01 -20.90
C ASP A 97 7.80 -1.18 -19.39
N LEU A 98 6.80 -1.55 -18.59
CA LEU A 98 7.00 -1.78 -17.15
C LEU A 98 7.89 -3.01 -16.86
N THR A 99 7.79 -4.08 -17.64
CA THR A 99 8.57 -5.31 -17.43
C THR A 99 10.02 -5.23 -17.91
N GLU A 100 10.34 -4.37 -18.88
CA GLU A 100 11.72 -4.18 -19.32
C GLU A 100 12.37 -3.01 -18.58
N GLU A 101 11.71 -1.85 -18.48
CA GLU A 101 12.34 -0.64 -17.93
C GLU A 101 12.31 -0.57 -16.40
N ALA A 102 11.34 -1.19 -15.71
CA ALA A 102 11.36 -1.25 -14.24
C ALA A 102 12.23 -2.42 -13.72
N LEU A 103 12.19 -3.58 -14.40
CA LEU A 103 12.90 -4.80 -13.96
C LEU A 103 14.40 -4.76 -14.28
N ALA A 104 14.82 -4.10 -15.38
CA ALA A 104 16.23 -3.86 -15.67
C ALA A 104 16.84 -2.69 -14.85
N LYS A 105 16.02 -2.03 -14.03
CA LYS A 105 16.39 -0.86 -13.21
C LYS A 105 16.26 -1.13 -11.71
N ASP A 106 16.03 -2.39 -11.33
CA ASP A 106 16.36 -2.84 -9.98
C ASP A 106 17.86 -2.61 -9.75
N ASP A 107 18.17 -1.77 -8.76
CA ASP A 107 19.51 -1.21 -8.54
C ASP A 107 20.57 -2.30 -8.35
N GLU A 108 21.58 -2.36 -9.22
CA GLU A 108 22.81 -3.12 -8.90
C GLU A 108 23.33 -2.66 -7.52
N PRO A 109 23.56 -3.58 -6.56
CA PRO A 109 23.86 -3.20 -5.18
C PRO A 109 25.17 -2.41 -5.11
N LYS A 110 25.05 -1.11 -4.84
CA LYS A 110 26.13 -0.12 -4.90
C LYS A 110 27.24 -0.40 -3.88
N THR A 111 26.95 -1.19 -2.85
CA THR A 111 27.90 -1.62 -1.83
C THR A 111 27.94 -3.15 -1.67
N LYS A 112 29.12 -3.66 -1.30
CA LYS A 112 29.30 -5.07 -0.91
C LYS A 112 28.45 -5.46 0.30
N MET A 113 28.06 -4.50 1.13
CA MET A 113 27.20 -4.72 2.29
C MET A 113 25.75 -4.97 1.86
N GLU A 114 25.22 -4.18 0.93
CA GLU A 114 23.87 -4.41 0.36
C GLU A 114 23.80 -5.80 -0.28
N LYS A 115 24.77 -6.14 -1.15
CA LYS A 115 24.80 -7.46 -1.80
C LYS A 115 24.84 -8.61 -0.78
N TRP A 116 25.68 -8.52 0.25
CA TRP A 116 25.73 -9.54 1.30
C TRP A 116 24.42 -9.61 2.11
N LEU A 117 23.81 -8.47 2.39
CA LEU A 117 22.57 -8.40 3.16
C LEU A 117 21.40 -8.98 2.35
N GLU A 118 21.32 -8.67 1.06
CA GLU A 118 20.36 -9.22 0.10
C GLU A 118 20.51 -10.73 -0.06
N GLU A 119 21.74 -11.23 -0.22
CA GLU A 119 22.07 -12.66 -0.30
C GLU A 119 21.68 -13.41 0.99
N GLN A 120 21.86 -12.80 2.17
CA GLN A 120 21.33 -13.32 3.44
C GLN A 120 19.81 -13.21 3.58
N LEU A 121 19.19 -12.14 3.08
CA LEU A 121 17.74 -11.94 3.14
C LEU A 121 17.01 -12.95 2.25
N HIS A 122 17.63 -13.35 1.14
CA HIS A 122 17.12 -14.36 0.22
C HIS A 122 17.16 -15.79 0.79
N ASP A 123 18.14 -16.11 1.65
CA ASP A 123 18.18 -17.36 2.42
C ASP A 123 17.20 -17.35 3.61
N LEU A 124 16.88 -16.17 4.16
CA LEU A 124 15.92 -15.96 5.27
C LEU A 124 14.46 -15.80 4.80
N VAL A 125 14.13 -16.20 3.56
CA VAL A 125 12.86 -15.90 2.88
C VAL A 125 11.60 -16.38 3.58
N THR A 126 11.63 -17.35 4.50
CA THR A 126 10.44 -17.60 5.32
C THR A 126 10.28 -16.51 6.38
N PRO A 127 9.16 -15.76 6.41
CA PRO A 127 8.96 -14.70 7.40
C PRO A 127 8.94 -15.21 8.84
N ARG A 128 8.80 -16.53 9.05
CA ARG A 128 8.99 -17.17 10.36
C ARG A 128 10.45 -17.17 10.80
N ASP A 129 11.38 -17.53 9.93
CA ASP A 129 12.80 -17.63 10.30
C ASP A 129 13.38 -16.24 10.58
N PHE A 130 12.96 -15.23 9.80
CA PHE A 130 13.25 -13.83 10.12
C PHE A 130 12.72 -13.43 11.51
N LEU A 131 11.45 -13.72 11.82
CA LEU A 131 10.86 -13.43 13.15
C LEU A 131 11.58 -14.16 14.29
N ILE A 132 12.05 -15.40 14.08
CA ILE A 132 12.80 -16.18 15.07
C ILE A 132 14.20 -15.58 15.29
N ALA A 133 14.98 -15.38 14.21
CA ALA A 133 16.35 -14.85 14.29
C ALA A 133 16.38 -13.45 14.91
N SER A 134 15.43 -12.61 14.53
CA SER A 134 15.31 -11.24 15.01
C SER A 134 14.79 -11.17 16.45
N GLY A 135 13.88 -12.07 16.85
CA GLY A 135 13.49 -12.27 18.25
C GLY A 135 14.66 -12.75 19.14
N LEU A 136 15.47 -13.70 18.65
CA LEU A 136 16.69 -14.16 19.34
C LEU A 136 17.70 -13.00 19.53
N CYS A 137 17.87 -12.16 18.51
CA CYS A 137 18.72 -10.97 18.58
C CYS A 137 18.25 -9.99 19.66
N ALA A 138 16.93 -9.71 19.73
CA ALA A 138 16.35 -8.86 20.77
C ALA A 138 16.55 -9.43 22.19
N VAL A 139 16.41 -10.74 22.38
CA VAL A 139 16.69 -11.42 23.66
C VAL A 139 18.17 -11.33 24.03
N PHE A 140 19.08 -11.54 23.08
CA PHE A 140 20.52 -11.43 23.30
C PHE A 140 20.96 -10.02 23.69
N VAL A 141 20.45 -9.00 23.00
CA VAL A 141 20.68 -7.58 23.35
C VAL A 141 20.11 -7.26 24.74
N GLY A 142 18.90 -7.74 25.07
CA GLY A 142 18.33 -7.61 26.41
C GLY A 142 19.19 -8.24 27.51
N PHE A 143 19.77 -9.42 27.25
CA PHE A 143 20.71 -10.07 28.17
C PHE A 143 21.98 -9.23 28.39
N ILE A 144 22.56 -8.67 27.33
CA ILE A 144 23.72 -7.76 27.44
C ILE A 144 23.39 -6.55 28.33
N PHE A 145 22.22 -5.93 28.19
CA PHE A 145 21.79 -4.83 29.06
C PHE A 145 21.65 -5.25 30.53
N VAL A 146 21.15 -6.45 30.82
CA VAL A 146 21.08 -6.98 32.20
C VAL A 146 22.47 -7.22 32.77
N VAL A 147 23.40 -7.81 32.00
CA VAL A 147 24.79 -8.04 32.44
C VAL A 147 25.52 -6.72 32.69
N ALA A 148 25.45 -5.77 31.75
CA ALA A 148 26.02 -4.44 31.92
C ALA A 148 25.43 -3.71 33.13
N GLY A 149 24.10 -3.74 33.29
CA GLY A 149 23.41 -3.18 34.44
C GLY A 149 23.95 -3.73 35.77
N ARG A 150 24.14 -5.07 35.87
CA ARG A 150 24.71 -5.71 37.08
C ARG A 150 26.16 -5.31 37.37
N ILE A 151 26.96 -5.04 36.33
CA ILE A 151 28.35 -4.59 36.48
C ILE A 151 28.40 -3.15 37.02
N PHE A 152 27.55 -2.24 36.50
CA PHE A 152 27.61 -0.81 36.85
C PHE A 152 26.79 -0.41 38.09
N LEU A 153 25.60 -0.99 38.31
CA LEU A 153 24.68 -0.62 39.39
C LEU A 153 24.59 -1.68 40.50
N GLY A 154 25.47 -2.67 40.48
CA GLY A 154 25.48 -3.79 41.43
C GLY A 154 24.33 -4.79 41.23
N ALA A 155 24.35 -5.87 42.02
CA ALA A 155 23.55 -7.07 41.74
C ALA A 155 22.02 -6.87 41.78
N LEU A 156 21.50 -5.98 42.62
CA LEU A 156 20.06 -5.72 42.78
C LEU A 156 19.59 -4.52 41.93
N GLY A 157 20.29 -3.39 41.98
CA GLY A 157 19.93 -2.22 41.18
C GLY A 157 20.05 -2.50 39.68
N GLY A 158 21.14 -3.18 39.29
CA GLY A 158 21.41 -3.56 37.91
C GLY A 158 20.39 -4.51 37.28
N THR A 159 19.84 -5.46 38.05
CA THR A 159 18.79 -6.35 37.52
C THR A 159 17.48 -5.62 37.29
N ILE A 160 17.06 -4.75 38.21
CA ILE A 160 15.80 -4.01 38.08
C ILE A 160 15.87 -3.07 36.85
N VAL A 161 16.94 -2.28 36.73
CA VAL A 161 17.13 -1.37 35.58
C VAL A 161 17.30 -2.15 34.27
N GLY A 162 18.06 -3.25 34.29
CA GLY A 162 18.24 -4.11 33.12
C GLY A 162 16.94 -4.75 32.63
N LEU A 163 16.07 -5.21 33.54
CA LEU A 163 14.76 -5.77 33.19
C LEU A 163 13.80 -4.72 32.63
N ILE A 164 13.79 -3.49 33.18
CA ILE A 164 12.98 -2.39 32.64
C ILE A 164 13.43 -2.03 31.22
N LEU A 165 14.74 -1.93 30.98
CA LEU A 165 15.27 -1.66 29.64
C LEU A 165 14.99 -2.80 28.66
N ALA A 166 15.17 -4.06 29.06
CA ALA A 166 14.86 -5.23 28.24
C ALA A 166 13.37 -5.32 27.89
N ALA A 167 12.47 -5.03 28.84
CA ALA A 167 11.03 -4.97 28.61
C ALA A 167 10.64 -3.82 27.66
N GLY A 168 11.24 -2.65 27.81
CA GLY A 168 11.05 -1.52 26.90
C GLY A 168 11.52 -1.81 25.48
N LEU A 169 12.67 -2.48 25.34
CA LEU A 169 13.23 -2.88 24.04
C LEU A 169 12.36 -3.96 23.37
N ALA A 170 11.88 -4.96 24.13
CA ALA A 170 10.91 -5.95 23.64
C ALA A 170 9.55 -5.33 23.24
N PHE A 171 9.08 -4.30 23.95
CA PHE A 171 7.86 -3.59 23.60
C PHE A 171 8.03 -2.73 22.33
N GLY A 172 9.12 -1.99 22.22
CA GLY A 172 9.49 -1.25 21.01
C GLY A 172 9.66 -2.18 19.80
N TRP A 173 10.25 -3.35 20.01
CA TRP A 173 10.36 -4.43 19.02
C TRP A 173 9.00 -4.92 18.50
N ILE A 174 8.04 -5.18 19.40
CA ILE A 174 6.67 -5.57 19.02
C ILE A 174 5.96 -4.46 18.23
N ILE A 175 6.15 -3.18 18.60
CA ILE A 175 5.60 -2.05 17.84
C ILE A 175 6.23 -1.97 16.44
N LEU A 176 7.55 -2.13 16.34
CA LEU A 176 8.28 -2.14 15.07
C LEU A 176 7.75 -3.25 14.14
N MET A 177 7.65 -4.47 14.65
CA MET A 177 7.13 -5.63 13.91
C MET A 177 5.66 -5.51 13.52
N ARG A 178 4.83 -4.81 14.30
CA ARG A 178 3.46 -4.44 13.90
C ARG A 178 3.45 -3.39 12.79
N ARG A 179 4.36 -2.39 12.82
CA ARG A 179 4.44 -1.34 11.81
C ARG A 179 4.93 -1.87 10.45
N PHE A 180 5.82 -2.86 10.44
CA PHE A 180 6.24 -3.56 9.22
C PHE A 180 5.24 -4.62 8.72
N GLY A 181 4.13 -4.85 9.42
CA GLY A 181 3.12 -5.85 9.04
C GLY A 181 3.56 -7.32 9.18
N ALA A 182 4.77 -7.57 9.70
CA ALA A 182 5.31 -8.92 9.91
C ALA A 182 4.59 -9.68 11.03
N LEU A 183 4.12 -8.96 12.07
CA LEU A 183 3.14 -9.50 13.00
C LEU A 183 1.74 -9.31 12.42
N ALA A 184 1.00 -10.42 12.30
CA ALA A 184 -0.42 -10.38 12.02
C ALA A 184 -1.13 -9.50 13.06
N ASP A 185 -1.71 -8.39 12.62
CA ASP A 185 -2.54 -7.54 13.49
C ASP A 185 -3.73 -8.39 13.97
N PRO A 186 -3.90 -8.66 15.28
CA PRO A 186 -5.02 -9.45 15.78
C PRO A 186 -6.38 -8.81 15.45
N LYS A 187 -6.41 -7.48 15.22
CA LYS A 187 -7.63 -6.78 14.75
C LYS A 187 -7.84 -6.88 13.24
N ARG A 188 -6.91 -7.44 12.45
CA ARG A 188 -7.11 -7.67 11.01
C ARG A 188 -8.04 -8.84 10.76
N GLU A 189 -7.93 -9.92 11.53
CA GLU A 189 -8.87 -11.04 11.46
C GLU A 189 -10.27 -10.63 11.93
N GLU A 190 -10.37 -9.88 13.03
CA GLU A 190 -11.65 -9.35 13.51
C GLU A 190 -12.31 -8.40 12.48
N ARG A 191 -11.51 -7.53 11.83
CA ARG A 191 -11.97 -6.67 10.73
C ARG A 191 -12.42 -7.48 9.51
N LEU A 192 -11.63 -8.46 9.06
CA LEU A 192 -12.00 -9.35 7.95
C LEU A 192 -13.25 -10.19 8.27
N GLN A 193 -13.43 -10.67 9.50
CA GLN A 193 -14.65 -11.34 9.92
C GLN A 193 -15.85 -10.39 9.89
N ARG A 194 -15.69 -9.17 10.42
CA ARG A 194 -16.74 -8.14 10.40
C ARG A 194 -17.13 -7.77 8.96
N GLU A 195 -16.16 -7.59 8.06
CA GLU A 195 -16.38 -7.36 6.63
C GLU A 195 -17.10 -8.52 5.93
N ARG A 196 -16.72 -9.78 6.21
CA ARG A 196 -17.44 -10.96 5.67
C ARG A 196 -18.89 -11.03 6.17
N MET A 197 -19.13 -10.68 7.44
CA MET A 197 -20.48 -10.63 8.01
C MET A 197 -21.29 -9.49 7.38
N ASP A 198 -20.67 -8.33 7.15
CA ASP A 198 -21.27 -7.18 6.46
C ASP A 198 -21.61 -7.49 4.99
N GLN A 199 -20.73 -8.20 4.28
CA GLN A 199 -20.98 -8.70 2.93
C GLN A 199 -22.15 -9.70 2.91
N ARG A 200 -22.17 -10.68 3.81
CA ARG A 200 -23.29 -11.63 3.98
C ARG A 200 -24.61 -10.90 4.27
N ALA A 201 -24.59 -9.91 5.15
CA ALA A 201 -25.76 -9.10 5.46
C ALA A 201 -26.25 -8.27 4.26
N LYS A 202 -25.33 -7.69 3.46
CA LYS A 202 -25.65 -6.94 2.24
C LYS A 202 -26.28 -7.85 1.16
N VAL A 203 -25.77 -9.07 0.98
CA VAL A 203 -26.34 -10.08 0.08
C VAL A 203 -27.74 -10.51 0.54
N ALA A 204 -27.90 -10.85 1.82
CA ALA A 204 -29.18 -11.26 2.40
C ALA A 204 -30.27 -10.17 2.29
N ARG A 205 -29.88 -8.88 2.29
CA ARG A 205 -30.80 -7.74 2.18
C ARG A 205 -31.28 -7.45 0.76
N ASN A 206 -30.59 -7.96 -0.27
CA ASN A 206 -30.93 -7.75 -1.69
C ASN A 206 -30.64 -9.00 -2.55
N PRO A 207 -31.33 -10.14 -2.32
CA PRO A 207 -31.06 -11.38 -3.06
C PRO A 207 -31.30 -11.30 -4.58
N GLY A 208 -32.05 -10.28 -5.06
CA GLY A 208 -32.41 -10.12 -6.47
C GLY A 208 -31.62 -9.08 -7.28
N ARG A 209 -30.64 -8.35 -6.71
CA ARG A 209 -30.03 -7.17 -7.37
C ARG A 209 -28.54 -7.32 -7.75
N GLY A 210 -27.96 -8.50 -7.58
CA GLY A 210 -26.49 -8.69 -7.49
C GLY A 210 -25.78 -9.39 -8.65
N ARG A 211 -26.41 -9.65 -9.81
CA ARG A 211 -25.76 -10.37 -10.93
C ARG A 211 -26.10 -9.85 -12.34
N GLY A 212 -26.37 -8.55 -12.46
CA GLY A 212 -26.88 -7.94 -13.71
C GLY A 212 -26.29 -6.57 -14.08
N VAL A 213 -25.16 -6.15 -13.49
CA VAL A 213 -24.46 -4.92 -13.91
C VAL A 213 -23.39 -5.27 -14.96
N SER A 214 -23.86 -5.75 -16.11
CA SER A 214 -23.12 -5.71 -17.36
C SER A 214 -23.73 -4.60 -18.22
N GLU A 215 -23.05 -3.46 -18.23
CA GLU A 215 -23.10 -2.36 -19.20
C GLU A 215 -24.31 -2.31 -20.15
N THR A 216 -25.25 -1.41 -19.86
CA THR A 216 -26.27 -0.98 -20.82
C THR A 216 -25.64 -0.18 -21.96
N ILE A 217 -25.22 -0.89 -23.02
CA ILE A 217 -24.93 -0.30 -24.32
C ILE A 217 -26.24 0.21 -24.95
N ALA A 218 -26.22 1.42 -25.50
CA ALA A 218 -27.43 2.14 -25.91
C ALA A 218 -28.02 1.65 -27.25
N THR A 219 -29.36 1.63 -27.30
CA THR A 219 -30.26 1.83 -28.47
C THR A 219 -29.89 1.22 -29.83
N PRO A 220 -30.66 0.23 -30.33
CA PRO A 220 -30.72 -0.06 -31.77
C PRO A 220 -31.62 0.95 -32.51
N VAL A 221 -31.11 1.50 -33.61
CA VAL A 221 -31.88 2.34 -34.56
C VAL A 221 -32.74 1.46 -35.48
N VAL A 222 -33.97 1.90 -35.74
CA VAL A 222 -34.95 1.22 -36.60
C VAL A 222 -34.63 1.45 -38.08
N THR A 223 -34.64 0.41 -38.91
CA THR A 223 -34.85 0.46 -40.38
C THR A 223 -35.23 -0.95 -40.93
N PRO A 224 -35.77 -1.11 -42.15
CA PRO A 224 -36.94 -1.98 -42.39
C PRO A 224 -36.62 -3.22 -43.28
N PRO A 225 -37.60 -4.08 -43.65
CA PRO A 225 -37.31 -5.45 -44.10
C PRO A 225 -36.93 -5.54 -45.58
N ARG A 226 -36.05 -6.48 -45.91
CA ARG A 226 -35.84 -6.98 -47.28
C ARG A 226 -35.68 -8.51 -47.28
N ALA A 227 -36.13 -9.14 -48.36
CA ALA A 227 -36.56 -10.54 -48.35
C ALA A 227 -35.48 -11.57 -48.72
N ALA A 228 -35.74 -12.79 -48.23
CA ALA A 228 -35.57 -14.10 -48.86
C ALA A 228 -34.16 -14.71 -49.08
N SER A 229 -34.08 -15.97 -48.62
CA SER A 229 -33.35 -17.14 -49.17
C SER A 229 -31.82 -17.11 -49.32
N ALA A 230 -31.14 -17.90 -48.48
CA ALA A 230 -30.51 -19.17 -48.90
C ALA A 230 -30.22 -20.07 -47.68
N SER A 231 -29.91 -21.35 -47.91
CA SER A 231 -29.89 -22.45 -46.94
C SER A 231 -28.49 -23.04 -46.66
N SER A 232 -28.39 -23.84 -45.59
CA SER A 232 -27.20 -24.63 -45.17
C SER A 232 -26.07 -23.80 -44.54
N GLU A 233 -25.32 -24.27 -43.53
CA GLU A 233 -25.04 -25.65 -43.14
C GLU A 233 -24.90 -25.79 -41.61
N ARG A 234 -25.45 -26.85 -41.00
CA ARG A 234 -25.35 -27.12 -39.56
C ARG A 234 -24.04 -27.86 -39.27
N ILE A 235 -23.07 -27.18 -38.67
CA ILE A 235 -21.95 -27.85 -37.98
C ILE A 235 -22.44 -28.26 -36.60
N ALA A 236 -22.51 -29.57 -36.35
CA ALA A 236 -22.72 -30.12 -35.03
C ALA A 236 -21.41 -30.04 -34.24
N PHE A 237 -21.44 -29.46 -33.04
CA PHE A 237 -20.40 -29.66 -32.05
C PHE A 237 -20.68 -30.98 -31.30
N PRO A 238 -19.65 -31.72 -30.88
CA PRO A 238 -19.84 -32.83 -29.95
C PRO A 238 -20.25 -32.29 -28.58
N ASP A 239 -21.25 -32.92 -27.97
CA ASP A 239 -21.58 -32.73 -26.56
C ASP A 239 -20.53 -33.47 -25.72
N ASP A 240 -19.48 -32.76 -25.29
CA ASP A 240 -18.54 -33.28 -24.29
C ASP A 240 -19.23 -33.20 -22.91
N GLU A 241 -19.82 -34.32 -22.53
CA GLU A 241 -20.41 -34.66 -21.24
C GLU A 241 -19.34 -34.50 -20.13
N TYR A 242 -19.35 -33.35 -19.44
CA TYR A 242 -18.63 -33.20 -18.18
C TYR A 242 -19.49 -33.81 -17.07
N ASP A 243 -19.09 -34.99 -16.60
CA ASP A 243 -19.58 -35.56 -15.34
C ASP A 243 -19.19 -34.63 -14.18
N ASP A 244 -20.14 -33.83 -13.72
CA ASP A 244 -20.07 -33.04 -12.48
C ASP A 244 -20.19 -33.99 -11.25
N ASP A 245 -19.21 -34.89 -11.08
CA ASP A 245 -19.11 -35.79 -9.93
C ASP A 245 -18.70 -35.02 -8.65
N ASP A 246 -19.68 -34.82 -7.78
CA ASP A 246 -19.57 -34.85 -6.31
C ASP A 246 -18.47 -34.01 -5.63
N ILE A 247 -18.68 -32.68 -5.54
CA ILE A 247 -18.13 -31.86 -4.44
C ILE A 247 -19.25 -31.53 -3.43
N ASP A 248 -19.66 -32.56 -2.70
CA ASP A 248 -20.69 -32.48 -1.67
C ASP A 248 -20.12 -31.91 -0.35
N LEU A 249 -19.75 -30.63 -0.37
CA LEU A 249 -19.03 -29.99 0.74
C LEU A 249 -19.90 -29.55 1.94
N PHE A 250 -21.21 -29.87 1.95
CA PHE A 250 -22.18 -29.36 2.93
C PHE A 250 -23.27 -30.37 3.35
N ALA A 251 -22.91 -31.64 3.55
CA ALA A 251 -23.76 -32.57 4.31
C ALA A 251 -23.67 -32.27 5.83
N ASN A 252 -24.64 -31.52 6.36
CA ASN A 252 -24.87 -31.42 7.80
C ASN A 252 -25.57 -32.71 8.28
N GLU A 253 -24.87 -33.60 8.98
CA GLU A 253 -25.51 -34.60 9.82
C GLU A 253 -25.42 -34.21 11.29
N THR A 254 -26.58 -33.87 11.85
CA THR A 254 -26.83 -33.84 13.29
C THR A 254 -28.10 -34.62 13.52
N ASP A 255 -27.99 -35.84 14.03
CA ASP A 255 -29.11 -36.47 14.74
C ASP A 255 -28.68 -37.54 15.77
N GLN A 256 -29.63 -37.93 16.61
CA GLN A 256 -29.42 -38.43 17.99
C GLN A 256 -29.44 -39.99 18.18
N PRO A 257 -29.24 -40.53 19.42
CA PRO A 257 -28.76 -41.91 19.67
C PRO A 257 -29.80 -42.89 20.26
N PRO A 258 -29.38 -44.12 20.60
CA PRO A 258 -29.93 -44.93 21.71
C PRO A 258 -28.86 -45.30 22.77
N LYS A 259 -29.09 -45.10 24.09
CA LYS A 259 -29.56 -46.09 25.11
C LYS A 259 -28.79 -47.44 25.09
N SER A 260 -28.25 -48.01 26.17
CA SER A 260 -28.70 -48.11 27.59
C SER A 260 -27.57 -48.69 28.49
N ASP A 261 -27.61 -48.81 29.84
CA ASP A 261 -28.31 -48.13 30.97
C ASP A 261 -27.69 -48.62 32.32
N SER A 262 -27.88 -47.87 33.43
CA SER A 262 -27.88 -48.30 34.87
C SER A 262 -26.56 -48.60 35.65
N PRO A 263 -26.54 -48.50 37.01
CA PRO A 263 -27.25 -47.56 37.92
C PRO A 263 -26.39 -47.00 39.12
N ASP A 264 -27.07 -46.33 40.07
CA ASP A 264 -26.71 -46.03 41.50
C ASP A 264 -25.95 -44.72 41.90
N SER A 265 -26.72 -43.64 42.05
CA SER A 265 -27.09 -42.93 43.32
C SER A 265 -26.12 -42.78 44.52
N PRO A 266 -26.28 -41.77 45.44
CA PRO A 266 -26.90 -40.44 45.30
C PRO A 266 -26.19 -39.26 46.07
N ASP A 267 -26.79 -38.06 45.96
CA ASP A 267 -27.17 -37.12 47.05
C ASP A 267 -26.49 -35.73 47.27
N SER A 268 -27.31 -34.79 47.80
CA SER A 268 -27.07 -33.38 48.19
C SER A 268 -26.86 -32.34 47.05
N SER A 269 -27.80 -31.44 46.72
CA SER A 269 -28.29 -30.24 47.46
C SER A 269 -27.22 -29.13 47.57
N SER A 270 -27.43 -27.83 47.27
CA SER A 270 -28.65 -27.00 47.29
C SER A 270 -28.61 -25.77 46.32
N GLN A 271 -29.78 -25.16 46.12
CA GLN A 271 -30.14 -23.86 45.50
C GLN A 271 -29.47 -22.57 46.10
N PRO A 272 -29.75 -21.30 45.63
CA PRO A 272 -30.09 -20.79 44.28
C PRO A 272 -29.51 -19.37 43.90
N ALA A 273 -29.73 -18.99 42.62
CA ALA A 273 -30.09 -17.65 42.09
C ALA A 273 -29.36 -16.33 42.47
N SER A 274 -28.88 -15.60 41.45
CA SER A 274 -29.24 -14.18 41.23
C SER A 274 -28.92 -13.64 39.82
N LYS A 275 -29.97 -13.16 39.14
CA LYS A 275 -30.04 -12.09 38.12
C LYS A 275 -31.16 -11.13 38.61
N PRO A 276 -31.37 -9.90 38.07
CA PRO A 276 -30.79 -9.28 36.87
C PRO A 276 -30.27 -7.84 37.12
N SER A 277 -29.80 -7.13 36.07
CA SER A 277 -30.14 -5.71 35.83
C SER A 277 -29.56 -5.21 34.49
N SER A 278 -30.38 -4.49 33.72
CA SER A 278 -30.04 -3.81 32.47
C SER A 278 -29.78 -2.32 32.67
N LYS A 279 -28.78 -1.76 32.00
CA LYS A 279 -28.54 -0.32 31.68
C LYS A 279 -27.28 -0.25 30.80
N SER A 280 -27.06 0.70 29.91
CA SER A 280 -27.90 1.67 29.18
C SER A 280 -27.07 2.12 27.97
N ASN A 281 -27.68 2.67 26.93
CA ASN A 281 -26.95 3.29 25.83
C ASN A 281 -26.28 4.62 26.27
N ASP A 282 -25.58 5.20 25.29
CA ASP A 282 -25.28 6.64 25.13
C ASP A 282 -23.90 7.11 25.63
N ASP A 283 -22.88 6.96 24.76
CA ASP A 283 -21.56 7.60 24.93
C ASP A 283 -20.91 7.99 23.57
N TRP A 284 -21.74 8.34 22.57
CA TRP A 284 -21.31 8.67 21.19
C TRP A 284 -21.20 10.18 20.90
N LEU A 285 -21.31 11.03 21.94
CA LEU A 285 -21.58 12.47 21.81
C LEU A 285 -20.42 13.38 22.28
N ASN A 286 -19.22 12.83 22.45
CA ASN A 286 -18.02 13.57 22.92
C ASN A 286 -17.01 13.95 21.80
N ASP A 287 -17.37 13.80 20.52
CA ASP A 287 -16.43 13.90 19.39
C ASP A 287 -16.61 15.19 18.53
N LEU A 288 -17.25 16.25 19.09
CA LEU A 288 -17.61 17.48 18.36
C LEU A 288 -17.50 18.80 19.17
N LEU A 289 -16.53 18.89 20.10
CA LEU A 289 -16.08 20.16 20.70
C LEU A 289 -14.55 20.29 20.62
#